data_AF-A0A494XBW3-F1
#
_entry.id   AF-A0A494XBW3-F1
#
_cell.length_a   1.000
_cell.length_b   1.000
_cell.length_c   1.000
_cell.angle_alpha   90.00
_cell.angle_beta   90.00
_cell.angle_gamma   90.00
#
_symmetry.space_group_name_H-M   'P 1'
#
loop_
_entity.id
_entity.type
_entity.pdbx_description
1 polymer ?
#
loop_
_entity_poly.entity_id
_entity_poly.type
_entity_poly.pdbx_seq_one_letter_code
_entity_poly.pdbx_strand_id
1 'polypeptide(L)'
;MSTRLIRAALPATLAVCGLLCVSAPAQAALGGKPMTPPSGSTSTTLSPSARAAAQGVMASITTAANYTVKQTTLDSGTVVREYIAQDGNVFGIAWMGPRVDLPNLLGDYFPQYASGAAALRKARGARGPVDYEQPGLVVRSGGHMGAFVGQAWLPQALPPGVSGDDIR
;
A
#
# COMPACT_ATOMS: atom_id res chain seq x y z
N MET A 1 -72.16 38.00 14.65
CA MET A 1 -71.77 37.42 13.34
C MET A 1 -70.46 38.09 12.93
N SER A 2 -69.32 37.47 12.71
CA SER A 2 -68.84 36.10 12.84
C SER A 2 -67.30 36.19 12.87
N THR A 3 -66.66 35.36 13.69
CA THR A 3 -65.22 35.11 13.75
C THR A 3 -64.67 34.42 12.50
N ARG A 4 -63.39 34.68 12.14
CA ARG A 4 -62.36 33.77 11.53
C ARG A 4 -61.07 34.58 11.33
N LEU A 5 -59.99 34.34 12.09
CA LEU A 5 -58.87 33.40 11.84
C LEU A 5 -58.19 33.70 10.49
N ILE A 6 -56.87 33.94 10.42
CA ILE A 6 -55.87 32.87 10.36
C ILE A 6 -54.46 33.41 10.71
N ARG A 7 -53.77 32.67 11.59
CA ARG A 7 -52.34 32.77 11.89
C ARG A 7 -51.53 32.22 10.71
N ALA A 8 -50.47 32.90 10.30
CA ALA A 8 -49.40 32.29 9.51
C ALA A 8 -48.12 32.29 10.36
N ALA A 9 -47.83 31.13 10.93
CA ALA A 9 -46.59 30.84 11.64
C ALA A 9 -45.48 30.56 10.62
N LEU A 10 -44.35 31.26 10.74
CA LEU A 10 -43.11 30.95 10.03
C LEU A 10 -42.39 29.81 10.75
N PRO A 11 -42.16 28.63 10.14
CA PRO A 11 -41.25 27.65 10.70
C PRO A 11 -39.81 28.03 10.31
N ALA A 12 -39.07 28.59 11.27
CA ALA A 12 -37.62 28.73 11.17
C ALA A 12 -36.98 27.33 11.29
N THR A 13 -36.58 26.77 10.16
CA THR A 13 -35.87 25.49 10.09
C THR A 13 -34.37 25.74 10.33
N LEU A 14 -33.91 25.41 11.53
CA LEU A 14 -32.49 25.35 11.88
C LEU A 14 -31.88 24.11 11.20
N ALA A 15 -31.07 24.36 10.17
CA ALA A 15 -30.28 23.34 9.49
C ALA A 15 -29.20 22.80 10.45
N VAL A 16 -29.37 21.56 10.90
CA VAL A 16 -28.34 20.82 11.63
C VAL A 16 -27.23 20.46 10.64
N CYS A 17 -26.07 21.08 10.80
CA CYS A 17 -24.87 20.79 10.03
C CYS A 17 -24.34 19.41 10.43
N GLY A 18 -24.56 18.40 9.59
CA GLY A 18 -24.01 17.07 9.77
C GLY A 18 -22.50 17.07 9.52
N LEU A 19 -21.71 16.99 10.61
CA LEU A 19 -20.30 16.62 10.55
C LEU A 19 -20.20 15.14 10.16
N LEU A 20 -20.29 14.87 8.86
CA LEU A 20 -19.83 13.60 8.29
C LEU A 20 -18.30 13.60 8.35
N CYS A 21 -17.75 13.04 9.42
CA CYS A 21 -16.35 12.62 9.47
C CYS A 21 -16.14 11.55 8.40
N VAL A 22 -15.82 11.95 7.18
CA VAL A 22 -15.30 11.05 6.15
C VAL A 22 -13.90 10.66 6.60
N SER A 23 -13.78 9.52 7.27
CA SER A 23 -12.48 8.90 7.54
C SER A 23 -11.83 8.56 6.21
N ALA A 24 -10.89 9.39 5.77
CA ALA A 24 -10.11 9.14 4.57
C ALA A 24 -9.48 7.74 4.70
N PRO A 25 -9.75 6.81 3.76
CA PRO A 25 -9.06 5.52 3.78
C PRO A 25 -7.56 5.79 3.75
N ALA A 26 -6.88 5.24 4.74
CA ALA A 26 -5.45 5.32 4.87
C ALA A 26 -4.77 4.59 3.70
N GLN A 27 -4.29 5.36 2.72
CA GLN A 27 -3.67 4.80 1.53
C GLN A 27 -2.15 4.81 1.70
N ALA A 28 -1.52 3.64 1.59
CA ALA A 28 -0.09 3.51 1.34
C ALA A 28 0.08 3.48 -0.17
N ALA A 29 0.27 4.64 -0.77
CA ALA A 29 0.67 4.65 -2.17
C ALA A 29 2.18 4.46 -2.23
N LEU A 30 2.64 3.44 -2.95
CA LEU A 30 4.03 3.40 -3.43
C LEU A 30 4.38 4.77 -4.04
N GLY A 31 5.52 5.35 -3.67
CA GLY A 31 5.94 6.71 -4.04
C GLY A 31 5.38 7.83 -3.17
N GLY A 32 4.48 7.54 -2.23
CA GLY A 32 3.85 8.51 -1.32
C GLY A 32 4.24 8.32 0.14
N LYS A 33 3.44 8.89 1.06
CA LYS A 33 3.61 8.71 2.50
C LYS A 33 3.17 7.32 2.95
N PRO A 34 3.72 6.79 4.06
CA PRO A 34 3.33 5.48 4.59
C PRO A 34 1.84 5.44 4.95
N MET A 35 1.18 4.29 4.80
CA MET A 35 -0.22 4.14 5.19
C MET A 35 -0.40 4.46 6.67
N THR A 36 -1.49 5.12 7.00
CA THR A 36 -2.02 5.05 8.36
C THR A 36 -2.55 3.62 8.61
N PRO A 37 -2.16 2.95 9.71
CA PRO A 37 -2.69 1.63 10.01
C PRO A 37 -4.22 1.70 10.16
N PRO A 38 -5.01 0.87 9.47
CA PRO A 38 -6.45 0.83 9.66
C PRO A 38 -6.81 0.32 11.06
N SER A 39 -8.02 0.64 11.53
CA SER A 39 -8.55 0.14 12.80
C SER A 39 -8.45 -1.38 12.87
N GLY A 40 -8.03 -1.91 14.02
CA GLY A 40 -7.83 -3.34 14.26
C GLY A 40 -6.43 -3.86 13.87
N SER A 41 -5.70 -3.14 13.00
CA SER A 41 -4.38 -3.56 12.57
C SER A 41 -3.30 -3.30 13.63
N THR A 42 -2.23 -4.09 13.58
CA THR A 42 -1.04 -3.88 14.42
C THR A 42 0.11 -3.40 13.55
N SER A 43 0.74 -2.27 13.92
CA SER A 43 1.86 -1.70 13.17
C SER A 43 3.11 -1.58 14.03
N THR A 44 4.23 -2.01 13.50
CA THR A 44 5.54 -1.98 14.16
C THR A 44 6.59 -1.43 13.20
N THR A 45 7.41 -0.52 13.71
CA THR A 45 8.59 -0.04 12.98
C THR A 45 9.76 -0.97 13.23
N LEU A 46 10.37 -1.46 12.16
CA LEU A 46 11.55 -2.32 12.17
C LEU A 46 12.73 -1.49 11.65
N SER A 47 13.84 -1.53 12.37
CA SER A 47 15.13 -1.11 11.80
C SER A 47 15.53 -2.13 10.73
N PRO A 48 16.12 -1.74 9.60
CA PRO A 48 16.64 -2.68 8.63
C PRO A 48 17.78 -3.47 9.28
N SER A 49 17.45 -4.63 9.85
CA SER A 49 18.45 -5.53 10.39
C SER A 49 19.20 -6.12 9.20
N ALA A 50 20.49 -5.82 9.10
CA ALA A 50 21.42 -6.49 8.21
C ALA A 50 21.36 -8.01 8.48
N ARG A 51 20.49 -8.73 7.77
CA ARG A 51 20.35 -10.18 7.84
C ARG A 51 20.38 -10.77 6.43
N ALA A 52 21.44 -10.44 5.72
CA ALA A 52 21.99 -11.25 4.63
C ALA A 52 22.93 -12.34 5.17
N ALA A 53 22.60 -13.02 6.28
CA ALA A 53 23.47 -14.03 6.89
C ALA A 53 22.71 -15.32 7.30
N ALA A 54 21.76 -15.77 6.48
CA ALA A 54 21.15 -17.09 6.63
C ALA A 54 21.19 -17.96 5.37
N GLN A 55 21.83 -17.50 4.28
CA GLN A 55 22.21 -18.36 3.15
C GLN A 55 23.60 -17.95 2.70
N GLY A 56 24.52 -18.92 2.73
CA GLY A 56 25.95 -18.69 2.61
C GLY A 56 26.39 -18.06 1.29
N VAL A 57 27.65 -17.61 1.31
CA VAL A 57 28.44 -17.01 0.23
C VAL A 57 28.24 -15.50 0.06
N MET A 58 29.05 -14.75 0.82
CA MET A 58 29.71 -13.51 0.43
C MET A 58 28.80 -12.40 -0.14
N ALA A 59 28.04 -11.72 0.72
CA ALA A 59 27.50 -10.40 0.43
C ALA A 59 28.21 -9.37 1.31
N SER A 60 28.94 -8.48 0.65
CA SER A 60 29.74 -7.38 1.19
C SER A 60 29.03 -6.60 2.28
N ILE A 61 29.84 -6.12 3.24
CA ILE A 61 29.60 -5.05 4.20
C ILE A 61 28.47 -4.13 3.71
N THR A 62 27.24 -4.42 4.15
CA THR A 62 26.07 -3.66 3.73
C THR A 62 25.95 -2.49 4.69
N THR A 63 26.27 -1.31 4.17
CA THR A 63 25.99 0.01 4.76
C THR A 63 24.68 -0.04 5.54
N ALA A 64 24.69 0.39 6.80
CA ALA A 64 23.47 0.52 7.61
C ALA A 64 22.37 1.15 6.75
N ALA A 65 21.35 0.37 6.42
CA ALA A 65 20.44 0.75 5.35
C ALA A 65 19.70 2.04 5.77
N ASN A 66 19.82 3.09 4.96
CA ASN A 66 19.26 4.42 5.23
C ASN A 66 17.75 4.48 4.96
N TYR A 67 17.01 3.51 5.49
CA TYR A 67 15.55 3.48 5.38
C TYR A 67 14.93 2.86 6.62
N THR A 68 13.63 3.02 6.76
CA THR A 68 12.84 2.43 7.84
C THR A 68 11.84 1.45 7.24
N VAL A 69 11.61 0.31 7.90
CA VAL A 69 10.56 -0.62 7.49
C VAL A 69 9.38 -0.49 8.44
N LYS A 70 8.21 -0.15 7.93
CA LYS A 70 6.97 -0.18 8.69
C LYS A 70 6.20 -1.44 8.32
N GLN A 71 6.05 -2.34 9.28
CA GLN A 71 5.25 -3.56 9.10
C GLN A 71 3.86 -3.35 9.70
N THR A 72 2.81 -3.56 8.92
CA THR A 72 1.43 -3.55 9.39
C THR A 72 0.76 -4.89 9.11
N THR A 73 0.24 -5.53 10.15
CA THR A 73 -0.61 -6.71 10.05
C THR A 73 -2.06 -6.26 10.08
N LEU A 74 -2.75 -6.41 8.94
CA LEU A 74 -4.17 -6.09 8.78
C LEU A 74 -5.04 -7.15 9.48
N ASP A 75 -6.28 -6.80 9.81
CA ASP A 75 -7.31 -7.70 10.35
C ASP A 75 -7.58 -8.91 9.45
N SER A 76 -7.28 -8.76 8.16
CA SER A 76 -7.33 -9.83 7.18
C SER A 76 -6.29 -10.94 7.38
N GLY A 77 -5.32 -10.74 8.27
CA GLY A 77 -4.12 -11.56 8.38
C GLY A 77 -3.06 -11.23 7.33
N THR A 78 -3.26 -10.18 6.52
CA THR A 78 -2.28 -9.75 5.52
C THR A 78 -1.23 -8.87 6.18
N VAL A 79 0.02 -9.25 6.04
CA VAL A 79 1.17 -8.48 6.46
C VAL A 79 1.63 -7.63 5.28
N VAL A 80 1.73 -6.32 5.50
CA VAL A 80 2.27 -5.35 4.56
C VAL A 80 3.51 -4.75 5.19
N ARG A 81 4.62 -4.70 4.44
CA ARG A 81 5.86 -4.04 4.81
C ARG A 81 6.09 -2.88 3.85
N GLU A 82 6.23 -1.69 4.40
CA GLU A 82 6.53 -0.48 3.66
C GLU A 82 7.98 -0.07 3.94
N TYR A 83 8.73 0.15 2.88
CA TYR A 83 10.13 0.55 2.91
C TYR A 83 10.21 2.05 2.65
N ILE A 84 10.59 2.80 3.67
CA ILE A 84 10.45 4.24 3.75
C ILE A 84 11.83 4.89 3.71
N ALA A 85 12.11 5.67 2.67
CA ALA A 85 13.36 6.40 2.52
C ALA A 85 13.43 7.58 3.50
N GLN A 86 14.61 8.22 3.59
CA GLN A 86 14.83 9.36 4.50
C GLN A 86 13.97 10.59 4.19
N ASP A 87 13.51 10.74 2.94
CA ASP A 87 12.54 11.76 2.52
C ASP A 87 11.12 11.47 3.04
N GLY A 88 10.93 10.32 3.71
CA GLY A 88 9.68 9.85 4.27
C GLY A 88 8.73 9.27 3.24
N ASN A 89 9.21 8.96 2.02
CA ASN A 89 8.41 8.36 0.98
C ASN A 89 8.63 6.84 0.92
N VAL A 90 7.57 6.10 0.58
CA VAL A 90 7.62 4.65 0.41
C VAL A 90 8.21 4.33 -0.96
N PHE A 91 9.42 3.78 -1.00
CA PHE A 91 10.07 3.38 -2.27
C PHE A 91 9.85 1.91 -2.61
N GLY A 92 9.43 1.10 -1.64
CA GLY A 92 9.14 -0.31 -1.82
C GLY A 92 8.07 -0.81 -0.86
N ILE A 93 7.31 -1.81 -1.30
CA ILE A 93 6.27 -2.48 -0.53
C ILE A 93 6.40 -3.98 -0.73
N ALA A 94 6.28 -4.76 0.35
CA ALA A 94 6.11 -6.21 0.28
C ALA A 94 4.83 -6.62 1.01
N TRP A 95 4.20 -7.69 0.55
CA TRP A 95 2.99 -8.21 1.17
C TRP A 95 2.96 -9.73 1.20
N MET A 96 2.29 -10.25 2.22
CA MET A 96 1.99 -11.67 2.35
C MET A 96 0.66 -11.83 3.07
N GLY A 97 -0.26 -12.60 2.50
CA GLY A 97 -1.52 -12.89 3.16
C GLY A 97 -2.62 -13.45 2.27
N PRO A 98 -3.81 -13.68 2.83
CA PRO A 98 -4.91 -14.31 2.10
C PRO A 98 -5.57 -13.42 1.06
N ARG A 99 -5.36 -12.09 1.14
CA ARG A 99 -5.94 -11.11 0.23
C ARG A 99 -5.07 -9.85 0.20
N VAL A 100 -4.91 -9.24 -0.96
CA VAL A 100 -4.16 -7.99 -1.10
C VAL A 100 -4.96 -6.99 -1.93
N ASP A 101 -4.99 -5.73 -1.48
CA ASP A 101 -5.60 -4.62 -2.20
C ASP A 101 -4.51 -3.87 -2.98
N LEU A 102 -4.13 -4.42 -4.13
CA LEU A 102 -3.11 -3.83 -5.01
C LEU A 102 -3.44 -2.41 -5.49
N PRO A 103 -4.69 -2.06 -5.82
CA PRO A 103 -5.05 -0.67 -6.11
C PRO A 103 -4.61 0.30 -5.02
N ASN A 104 -4.87 -0.04 -3.76
CA ASN A 104 -4.50 0.82 -2.64
C ASN A 104 -2.98 0.85 -2.41
N LEU A 105 -2.30 -0.30 -2.49
CA LEU A 105 -0.84 -0.37 -2.26
C LEU A 105 -0.02 0.30 -3.37
N LEU A 106 -0.45 0.19 -4.62
CA LEU A 106 0.29 0.75 -5.76
C LEU A 106 -0.13 2.20 -6.07
N GLY A 107 -1.30 2.65 -5.61
CA GLY A 107 -1.79 4.00 -5.86
C GLY A 107 -1.77 4.36 -7.35
N ASP A 108 -1.14 5.48 -7.68
CA ASP A 108 -1.03 6.00 -9.05
C ASP A 108 -0.28 5.05 -10.02
N TYR A 109 0.49 4.11 -9.49
CA TYR A 109 1.18 3.08 -10.28
C TYR A 109 0.28 1.88 -10.61
N PHE A 110 -0.92 1.77 -10.02
CA PHE A 110 -1.82 0.65 -10.29
C PHE A 110 -2.31 0.57 -11.74
N PRO A 111 -2.74 1.65 -12.42
CA PRO A 111 -3.25 1.58 -13.78
C PRO A 111 -2.23 1.00 -14.78
N GLN A 112 -0.96 1.42 -14.68
CA GLN A 112 0.11 0.88 -15.52
C GLN A 112 0.36 -0.60 -15.24
N TYR A 113 0.38 -1.01 -13.96
CA TYR A 113 0.52 -2.40 -13.57
C TYR A 113 -0.64 -3.25 -14.11
N ALA A 114 -1.88 -2.79 -13.94
CA ALA A 114 -3.07 -3.51 -14.40
C ALA A 114 -3.04 -3.73 -15.92
N SER A 115 -2.63 -2.70 -16.68
CA SER A 115 -2.48 -2.79 -18.14
C SER A 115 -1.38 -3.79 -18.54
N GLY A 116 -0.22 -3.73 -17.88
CA GLY A 116 0.90 -4.63 -18.14
C GLY A 116 0.60 -6.09 -17.76
N ALA A 117 -0.03 -6.30 -16.61
CA ALA A 117 -0.45 -7.63 -16.16
C ALA A 117 -1.51 -8.22 -17.11
N ALA A 118 -2.43 -7.42 -17.64
CA ALA A 118 -3.38 -7.88 -18.65
C ALA A 118 -2.68 -8.28 -19.97
N ALA A 119 -1.69 -7.51 -20.42
CA ALA A 119 -0.88 -7.83 -21.60
C ALA A 119 -0.07 -9.13 -21.41
N LEU A 120 0.57 -9.30 -20.25
CA LEU A 120 1.29 -10.52 -19.89
C LEU A 120 0.37 -11.76 -19.90
N ARG A 121 -0.84 -11.64 -19.33
CA ARG A 121 -1.84 -12.72 -19.36
C ARG A 121 -2.30 -13.08 -20.77
N LYS A 122 -2.43 -12.09 -21.67
CA LYS A 122 -2.75 -12.34 -23.08
C LYS A 122 -1.60 -13.06 -23.80
N ALA A 123 -0.35 -12.73 -23.49
CA ALA A 123 0.82 -13.30 -24.15
C ALA A 123 1.19 -14.70 -23.63
N ARG A 124 1.08 -14.95 -22.32
CA ARG A 124 1.54 -16.20 -21.67
C ARG A 124 0.40 -17.12 -21.18
N GLY A 125 -0.86 -16.67 -21.30
CA GLY A 125 -2.01 -17.34 -20.71
C GLY A 125 -2.27 -16.93 -19.25
N ALA A 126 -3.38 -17.39 -18.68
CA ALA A 126 -3.91 -16.89 -17.39
C ALA A 126 -3.18 -17.40 -16.13
N ARG A 127 -2.12 -18.22 -16.26
CA ARG A 127 -1.51 -18.93 -15.13
C ARG A 127 -0.05 -18.53 -14.94
N GLY A 128 0.29 -18.12 -13.72
CA GLY A 128 1.66 -17.89 -13.27
C GLY A 128 1.85 -16.60 -12.48
N PRO A 129 3.02 -16.45 -11.82
CA PRO A 129 3.43 -15.19 -11.21
C PRO A 129 3.44 -14.04 -12.23
N VAL A 130 3.09 -12.85 -11.77
CA VAL A 130 3.21 -11.61 -12.53
C VAL A 130 4.52 -10.95 -12.13
N ASP A 131 5.51 -11.05 -13.02
CA ASP A 131 6.71 -10.23 -12.99
C ASP A 131 6.52 -9.11 -14.02
N TYR A 132 6.16 -7.93 -13.53
CA TYR A 132 6.06 -6.72 -14.32
C TYR A 132 7.27 -5.85 -14.02
N GLU A 133 8.08 -5.60 -15.04
CA GLU A 133 9.28 -4.78 -14.94
C GLU A 133 9.22 -3.66 -15.98
N GLN A 134 9.17 -2.43 -15.50
CA GLN A 134 9.32 -1.21 -16.29
C GLN A 134 10.23 -0.21 -15.57
N PRO A 135 10.83 0.75 -16.29
CA PRO A 135 11.78 1.69 -15.69
C PRO A 135 11.27 2.45 -14.47
N GLY A 136 9.95 2.69 -14.39
CA GLY A 136 9.30 3.39 -13.29
C GLY A 136 8.67 2.50 -12.21
N LEU A 137 8.54 1.19 -12.42
CA LEU A 137 7.89 0.28 -11.48
C LEU A 137 8.32 -1.15 -11.74
N VAL A 138 8.72 -1.85 -10.69
CA VAL A 138 8.83 -3.31 -10.70
C VAL A 138 7.81 -3.87 -9.73
N VAL A 139 7.05 -4.86 -10.18
CA VAL A 139 6.11 -5.64 -9.37
C VAL A 139 6.37 -7.11 -9.61
N ARG A 140 6.67 -7.85 -8.55
CA ARG A 140 6.73 -9.30 -8.55
C ARG A 140 5.61 -9.81 -7.65
N SER A 141 4.60 -10.44 -8.22
CA SER A 141 3.45 -10.95 -7.48
C SER A 141 3.18 -12.40 -7.84
N GLY A 142 2.87 -13.23 -6.84
CA GLY A 142 2.55 -14.63 -7.05
C GLY A 142 1.72 -15.19 -5.90
N GLY A 143 1.89 -16.50 -5.68
CA GLY A 143 1.12 -17.27 -4.72
C GLY A 143 -0.06 -18.01 -5.33
N HIS A 144 -0.82 -18.67 -4.47
CA HIS A 144 -2.07 -19.35 -4.84
C HIS A 144 -3.27 -18.65 -4.18
N MET A 145 -4.47 -19.07 -4.55
CA MET A 145 -5.70 -18.58 -3.88
C MET A 145 -5.55 -18.70 -2.36
N GLY A 146 -5.70 -17.58 -1.65
CA GLY A 146 -5.60 -17.52 -0.19
C GLY A 146 -4.18 -17.46 0.38
N ALA A 147 -3.13 -17.38 -0.45
CA ALA A 147 -1.75 -17.14 -0.02
C ALA A 147 -1.01 -16.29 -1.05
N PHE A 148 -1.40 -15.03 -1.15
CA PHE A 148 -0.74 -14.06 -2.02
C PHE A 148 0.56 -13.60 -1.38
N VAL A 149 1.59 -13.52 -2.21
CA VAL A 149 2.88 -12.95 -1.84
C VAL A 149 3.36 -12.06 -2.97
N GLY A 150 4.02 -10.98 -2.63
CA GLY A 150 4.64 -10.15 -3.64
C GLY A 150 5.35 -8.94 -3.07
N GLN A 151 5.99 -8.24 -3.98
CA GLN A 151 6.79 -7.06 -3.72
C GLN A 151 6.66 -6.11 -4.91
N ALA A 152 6.74 -4.81 -4.62
CA ALA A 152 6.79 -3.76 -5.61
C ALA A 152 7.78 -2.68 -5.16
N TRP A 153 8.52 -2.10 -6.10
CA TRP A 153 9.41 -0.98 -5.79
C TRP A 153 9.60 -0.07 -7.00
N LEU A 154 10.09 1.13 -6.72
CA LEU A 154 10.45 2.13 -7.70
C LEU A 154 11.96 2.09 -7.93
N PRO A 155 12.46 1.60 -9.07
CA PRO A 155 13.90 1.45 -9.31
C PRO A 155 14.69 2.75 -9.11
N GLN A 156 14.09 3.89 -9.49
CA GLN A 156 14.69 5.21 -9.41
C GLN A 156 14.67 5.81 -7.98
N ALA A 157 13.88 5.25 -7.06
CA ALA A 157 13.76 5.73 -5.68
C ALA A 157 14.48 4.83 -4.66
N LEU A 158 15.20 3.81 -5.11
CA LEU A 158 16.01 2.97 -4.23
C LEU A 158 17.13 3.79 -3.58
N PRO A 159 17.28 3.76 -2.25
CA PRO A 159 18.40 4.39 -1.58
C PRO A 159 19.75 3.79 -2.03
N PRO A 160 20.87 4.53 -1.91
CA PRO A 160 22.19 4.02 -2.25
C PRO A 160 22.51 2.71 -1.52
N GLY A 161 22.92 1.69 -2.27
CA GLY A 161 23.25 0.36 -1.73
C GLY A 161 22.04 -0.54 -1.44
N VAL A 162 20.82 -0.11 -1.76
CA VAL A 162 19.60 -0.92 -1.66
C VAL A 162 19.20 -1.41 -3.05
N SER A 163 18.82 -2.68 -3.14
CA SER A 163 18.35 -3.35 -4.34
C SER A 163 16.89 -3.78 -4.18
N GLY A 164 16.23 -4.12 -5.30
CA GLY A 164 14.88 -4.68 -5.27
C GLY A 164 14.78 -6.01 -4.49
N ASP A 165 15.90 -6.73 -4.36
CA ASP A 165 15.93 -8.00 -3.62
C ASP A 165 15.87 -7.81 -2.10
N ASP A 166 16.07 -6.57 -1.61
CA ASP A 166 15.94 -6.22 -0.18
C ASP A 166 14.47 -6.01 0.25
N ILE A 167 13.53 -5.97 -0.71
CA ILE A 167 12.09 -5.72 -0.50
C ILE A 167 11.33 -7.05 -0.35
N ARG A 168 10.97 -7.45 0.88
CA ARG A 168 10.36 -8.76 1.23
C ARG A 168 9.49 -8.75 2.48
#